data_AF-A0A537IPS5-F1
#
_entry.id   AF-A0A537IPS5-F1
#
_cell.length_a   1.000
_cell.length_b   1.000
_cell.length_c   1.000
_cell.angle_alpha   90.00
_cell.angle_beta   90.00
_cell.angle_gamma   90.00
#
_symmetry.space_group_name_H-M   'P 1'
#
loop_
_entity.id
_entity.type
_entity.pdbx_description
1 polymer ?
#
loop_
_entity_poly.entity_id
_entity_poly.type
_entity_poly.pdbx_seq_one_letter_code
_entity_poly.pdbx_strand_id
1 'polypeptide(L)'
;GVSGVVVISESHMSLHTWPEVGYVALDIFTCGDTAKPEKAVQWALKEFGATNVHITEVTRGLEEGDKVFFHSIVTWEEELLRRTVNGQRTLSRSSPRRPVPYRTGRRRADTSGSRRRPPARPKT
;
A
#
# COMPACT_ATOMS: atom_id res chain seq x y z
N GLY A 1 5.07 -5.06 24.98
CA GLY A 1 5.51 -4.93 23.59
C GLY A 1 6.97 -4.55 23.49
N VAL A 2 7.49 -4.50 22.27
CA VAL A 2 8.85 -4.04 21.92
C VAL A 2 8.73 -3.02 20.79
N SER A 3 9.57 -1.99 20.81
CA SER A 3 9.71 -1.04 19.70
C SER A 3 11.17 -1.02 19.23
N GLY A 4 11.37 -0.86 17.92
CA GLY A 4 12.71 -0.80 17.34
C GLY A 4 12.73 0.00 16.04
N VAL A 5 13.87 0.66 15.79
CA VAL A 5 14.16 1.40 14.56
C VAL A 5 15.56 1.01 14.09
N VAL A 6 15.69 0.74 12.80
CA VAL A 6 16.96 0.63 12.10
C VAL A 6 17.00 1.73 11.06
N VAL A 7 17.94 2.66 11.20
CA VAL A 7 18.19 3.70 10.19
C VAL A 7 19.14 3.14 9.14
N ILE A 8 18.81 3.32 7.87
CA ILE A 8 19.62 2.92 6.72
C ILE A 8 19.78 4.12 5.79
N SER A 9 20.58 3.99 4.73
CA SER A 9 20.82 5.09 3.79
C SER A 9 19.51 5.69 3.29
N GLU A 10 19.27 6.94 3.71
CA GLU A 10 18.13 7.79 3.30
C GLU A 10 16.74 7.21 3.62
N SER A 11 16.65 6.24 4.54
CA SER A 11 15.40 5.54 4.84
C SER A 11 15.44 4.84 6.20
N HIS A 12 14.48 3.97 6.52
CA HIS A 12 14.41 3.30 7.82
C HIS A 12 13.54 2.04 7.80
N MET A 13 13.71 1.20 8.81
CA MET A 13 12.77 0.15 9.17
C MET A 13 12.36 0.34 10.63
N SER A 14 11.06 0.43 10.91
CA SER A 14 10.51 0.57 12.26
C SER A 14 9.51 -0.52 12.57
N LEU A 15 9.46 -0.96 13.83
CA LEU A 15 8.46 -1.90 14.28
C LEU A 15 7.98 -1.60 15.69
N HIS A 16 6.72 -1.96 15.95
CA HIS A 16 6.08 -1.92 17.26
C HIS A 16 5.25 -3.19 17.44
N THR A 17 5.39 -3.85 18.60
CA THR A 17 4.70 -5.12 18.88
C THR A 17 3.76 -5.01 20.08
N TRP A 18 2.60 -5.68 19.98
CA TRP A 18 1.62 -5.87 21.06
C TRP A 18 1.34 -7.36 21.22
N PRO A 19 2.18 -8.09 21.99
CA PRO A 19 2.05 -9.52 22.20
C PRO A 19 0.69 -9.94 22.76
N GLU A 20 0.06 -9.10 23.58
CA GLU A 20 -1.24 -9.32 24.21
C GLU A 20 -2.39 -9.56 23.22
N VAL A 21 -2.25 -9.06 21.99
CA VAL A 21 -3.24 -9.24 20.91
C VAL A 21 -2.62 -9.86 19.66
N GLY A 22 -1.37 -10.32 19.74
CA GLY A 22 -0.65 -10.92 18.62
C GLY A 22 -0.43 -9.98 17.43
N TYR A 23 -0.29 -8.66 17.66
CA TYR A 23 -0.18 -7.66 16.62
C TYR A 23 1.25 -7.09 16.48
N VAL A 24 1.64 -6.80 15.24
CA VAL A 24 2.87 -6.07 14.89
C VAL A 24 2.52 -5.00 13.85
N ALA A 25 2.94 -3.77 14.12
CA ALA A 25 3.07 -2.72 13.13
C ALA A 25 4.52 -2.69 12.64
N LEU A 26 4.72 -2.69 11.32
CA LEU A 26 6.04 -2.75 10.67
C LEU A 26 6.06 -1.78 9.49
N ASP A 27 7.02 -0.85 9.49
CA ASP A 27 7.33 0.00 8.36
C ASP A 27 8.66 -0.42 7.75
N ILE A 28 8.67 -0.61 6.43
CA ILE A 28 9.88 -0.84 5.65
C ILE A 28 9.97 0.27 4.61
N PHE A 29 10.86 1.22 4.85
CA PHE A 29 11.22 2.26 3.90
C PHE A 29 12.60 1.98 3.35
N THR A 30 12.72 1.89 2.04
CA THR A 30 14.00 1.80 1.34
C THR A 30 14.10 2.85 0.24
N CYS A 31 15.32 3.22 -0.12
CA CYS A 31 15.64 4.08 -1.27
C CYS A 31 16.47 3.29 -2.31
N GLY A 32 16.37 3.68 -3.59
CA GLY A 32 17.16 3.14 -4.69
C GLY A 32 16.58 1.90 -5.38
N ASP A 33 16.92 1.73 -6.66
CA ASP A 33 16.32 0.74 -7.57
C ASP A 33 16.71 -0.72 -7.27
N THR A 34 17.75 -0.91 -6.47
CA THR A 34 18.24 -2.26 -6.10
C THR A 34 17.60 -2.76 -4.81
N ALA A 35 16.92 -1.89 -4.07
CA ALA A 35 16.25 -2.27 -2.83
C ALA A 35 15.04 -3.19 -3.12
N LYS A 36 14.84 -4.16 -2.23
CA LYS A 36 13.79 -5.18 -2.34
C LYS A 36 12.96 -5.26 -1.06
N PRO A 37 12.11 -4.25 -0.77
CA PRO A 37 11.32 -4.19 0.45
C PRO A 37 10.41 -5.41 0.64
N GLU A 38 9.94 -6.02 -0.45
CA GLU A 38 9.14 -7.23 -0.46
C GLU A 38 9.85 -8.43 0.19
N LYS A 39 11.18 -8.51 0.10
CA LYS A 39 11.96 -9.55 0.79
C LYS A 39 11.96 -9.37 2.30
N ALA A 40 12.06 -8.12 2.77
CA ALA A 40 12.00 -7.81 4.19
C ALA A 40 10.60 -8.12 4.75
N VAL A 41 9.54 -7.80 4.01
CA VAL A 41 8.16 -8.18 4.35
C VAL A 41 8.03 -9.70 4.45
N GLN A 42 8.45 -10.45 3.42
CA GLN A 42 8.36 -11.92 3.42
C GLN A 42 9.10 -12.56 4.59
N TRP A 43 10.29 -12.05 4.91
CA TRP A 43 11.06 -12.50 6.06
C TRP A 43 10.30 -12.22 7.36
N ALA A 44 9.80 -10.99 7.55
CA ALA A 44 9.06 -10.62 8.75
C ALA A 44 7.80 -11.48 8.94
N LEU A 45 7.01 -11.72 7.89
CA LEU A 45 5.82 -12.58 7.95
C LEU A 45 6.16 -14.01 8.41
N LYS A 46 7.28 -14.55 7.93
CA LYS A 46 7.75 -15.89 8.31
C LYS A 46 8.19 -15.94 9.78
N GLU A 47 8.97 -14.96 10.22
CA GLU A 47 9.56 -14.94 11.56
C GLU A 47 8.52 -14.62 12.65
N PHE A 48 7.60 -13.69 12.38
CA PHE A 48 6.46 -13.43 13.28
C PHE A 48 5.39 -14.53 13.20
N GLY A 49 5.47 -15.44 12.23
CA GLY A 49 4.47 -16.50 12.04
C GLY A 49 3.06 -15.96 11.72
N ALA A 50 3.01 -14.81 11.03
CA ALA A 50 1.79 -14.09 10.72
C ALA A 50 0.82 -14.95 9.91
N THR A 51 -0.46 -14.90 10.27
CA THR A 51 -1.56 -15.60 9.57
C THR A 51 -2.31 -14.67 8.61
N ASN A 52 -2.18 -13.38 8.79
CA ASN A 52 -2.88 -12.34 8.05
C ASN A 52 -2.01 -11.09 8.02
N VAL A 53 -2.07 -10.36 6.91
CA VAL A 53 -1.33 -9.11 6.74
C VAL A 53 -2.17 -8.11 5.95
N HIS A 54 -2.09 -6.85 6.36
CA HIS A 54 -2.58 -5.70 5.61
C HIS A 54 -1.38 -4.83 5.25
N ILE A 55 -1.11 -4.68 3.94
CA ILE A 55 0.05 -3.95 3.44
C ILE A 55 -0.44 -2.69 2.74
N THR A 56 0.18 -1.56 3.08
CA THR A 56 0.06 -0.31 2.32
C THR A 56 1.43 0.05 1.79
N GLU A 57 1.60 -0.06 0.47
CA GLU A 57 2.80 0.37 -0.21
C GLU A 57 2.65 1.81 -0.66
N VAL A 58 3.69 2.60 -0.39
CA VAL A 58 3.77 4.00 -0.80
C VAL A 58 5.01 4.17 -1.65
N THR A 59 4.85 4.31 -2.97
CA THR A 59 5.93 4.75 -3.85
C THR A 59 6.13 6.24 -3.65
N ARG A 60 7.33 6.65 -3.24
CA ARG A 60 7.65 8.04 -2.90
C ARG A 60 8.52 8.71 -3.94
N GLY A 61 8.45 10.04 -3.99
CA GLY A 61 9.35 10.86 -4.79
C GLY A 61 9.17 10.71 -6.30
N LEU A 62 7.95 10.46 -6.77
CA LEU A 62 7.64 10.44 -8.19
C LEU A 62 7.64 11.88 -8.72
N GLU A 63 8.42 12.15 -9.77
CA GLU A 63 8.58 13.48 -10.39
C GLU A 63 8.06 13.45 -11.84
N GLU A 64 7.28 14.48 -12.23
CA GLU A 64 6.74 14.66 -13.60
C GLU A 64 7.46 15.76 -14.42
N GLY A 65 8.63 16.21 -13.96
CA GLY A 65 9.50 17.16 -14.66
C GLY A 65 9.27 18.64 -14.34
N ASP A 66 8.33 18.95 -13.45
CA ASP A 66 8.01 20.29 -12.94
C ASP A 66 8.49 20.52 -11.49
N LYS A 67 9.34 19.62 -10.96
CA LYS A 67 9.80 19.58 -9.56
C LYS A 67 8.65 19.45 -8.54
N VAL A 68 7.50 18.95 -8.98
CA VAL A 68 6.41 18.55 -8.08
C VAL A 68 6.54 17.06 -7.82
N PHE A 69 6.60 16.70 -6.54
CA PHE A 69 6.71 15.30 -6.11
C PHE A 69 5.37 14.79 -5.60
N PHE A 70 5.00 13.59 -6.03
CA PHE A 70 3.80 12.91 -5.57
C PHE A 70 4.09 11.48 -5.09
N HIS A 71 3.06 10.90 -4.49
CA HIS A 71 3.08 9.55 -3.95
C HIS A 71 2.03 8.71 -4.65
N SER A 72 2.40 7.48 -5.03
CA SER A 72 1.43 6.45 -5.38
C SER A 72 1.20 5.57 -4.15
N ILE A 73 -0.06 5.23 -3.86
CA ILE A 73 -0.43 4.40 -2.71
C ILE A 73 -1.25 3.22 -3.20
N VAL A 74 -0.83 2.02 -2.84
CA VAL A 74 -1.54 0.78 -3.11
C VAL A 74 -1.71 0.00 -1.81
N THR A 75 -2.92 -0.49 -1.56
CA THR A 75 -3.24 -1.26 -0.36
C THR A 75 -3.81 -2.61 -0.76
N TRP A 76 -3.35 -3.66 -0.09
CA TRP A 76 -3.87 -5.01 -0.25
C TRP A 76 -3.81 -5.80 1.06
N GLU A 77 -4.63 -6.85 1.11
CA GLU A 77 -4.73 -7.77 2.24
C GLU A 77 -4.46 -9.19 1.75
N GLU A 78 -3.72 -9.96 2.54
CA GLU A 78 -3.50 -11.39 2.28
C GLU A 78 -3.78 -12.21 3.54
N GLU A 79 -4.50 -13.32 3.35
CA GLU A 79 -4.67 -14.36 4.35
C GLU A 79 -3.69 -15.50 4.05
N LEU A 80 -2.75 -15.74 4.96
CA LEU A 80 -1.65 -16.66 4.79
C LEU A 80 -2.08 -18.04 5.27
N LEU A 81 -2.57 -18.88 4.35
CA LEU A 81 -2.90 -20.27 4.66
C LEU A 81 -1.65 -21.02 5.10
N ARG A 82 -1.67 -21.56 6.33
CA ARG A 82 -0.65 -22.52 6.80
C ARG A 82 -0.81 -23.83 6.04
N ARG A 83 -0.17 -23.98 4.89
CA ARG A 83 -0.03 -25.29 4.22
C ARG A 83 1.17 -26.00 4.81
N THR A 84 0.93 -26.95 5.72
CA THR A 84 1.92 -27.95 6.08
C THR A 84 2.02 -28.94 4.91
N VAL A 85 3.02 -28.79 4.06
CA VAL A 85 3.37 -29.82 3.06
C VAL A 85 4.81 -30.27 3.36
N ASN A 86 4.94 -31.51 3.85
CA ASN A 86 6.19 -32.27 3.99
C ASN A 86 7.43 -31.47 4.39
N GLY A 87 7.41 -30.81 5.54
CA GLY A 87 8.60 -30.23 6.18
C GLY A 87 9.18 -28.98 5.52
N GLN A 88 8.57 -28.45 4.45
CA GLN A 88 9.01 -27.21 3.81
C GLN A 88 7.92 -26.12 3.93
N ARG A 89 8.20 -25.12 4.77
CA ARG A 89 7.38 -23.91 4.95
C ARG A 89 7.34 -23.12 3.65
N THR A 90 6.26 -23.27 2.88
CA THR A 90 6.00 -22.46 1.68
C THR A 90 4.76 -21.60 1.90
N LEU A 91 4.92 -20.28 1.78
CA LEU A 91 3.82 -19.33 1.80
C LEU A 91 3.09 -19.45 0.44
N SER A 92 1.88 -20.01 0.43
CA SER A 92 1.03 -19.95 -0.77
C SER A 92 0.22 -18.66 -0.73
N ARG A 93 0.43 -17.77 -1.71
CA ARG A 93 -0.43 -16.59 -1.92
C ARG A 93 -1.88 -17.06 -2.10
N SER A 94 -2.76 -16.71 -1.16
CA SER A 94 -4.18 -16.65 -1.48
C SER A 94 -4.36 -15.44 -2.41
N SER A 95 -5.18 -15.60 -3.46
CA SER A 95 -5.36 -14.57 -4.48
C SER A 95 -5.69 -13.21 -3.82
N PRO A 96 -5.01 -12.11 -4.17
CA PRO A 96 -5.25 -10.82 -3.53
C PRO A 96 -6.73 -10.45 -3.68
N ARG A 97 -7.39 -10.09 -2.57
CA ARG A 97 -8.67 -9.39 -2.67
C ARG A 97 -8.41 -8.13 -3.47
N ARG A 98 -9.22 -7.91 -4.52
CA ARG A 98 -9.07 -6.80 -5.48
C ARG A 98 -8.69 -5.50 -4.77
N PRO A 99 -7.77 -4.68 -5.31
CA PRO A 99 -7.53 -3.34 -4.81
C PRO A 99 -8.86 -2.61 -4.71
N VAL A 100 -9.19 -2.09 -3.53
CA VAL A 100 -10.36 -1.22 -3.38
C VAL A 100 -9.90 0.18 -3.79
N PRO A 101 -10.31 0.72 -4.95
CA PRO A 101 -9.90 2.06 -5.32
C PRO A 101 -10.45 3.04 -4.29
N TYR A 102 -9.57 3.91 -3.77
CA TYR A 102 -9.98 5.04 -2.95
C TYR A 102 -10.94 5.91 -3.76
N ARG A 103 -12.23 5.83 -3.42
CA ARG A 103 -13.29 6.57 -4.11
C ARG A 103 -13.22 8.01 -3.60
N THR A 104 -12.47 8.87 -4.27
CA THR A 104 -12.58 10.31 -4.05
C THR A 104 -14.03 10.70 -4.29
N GLY A 105 -14.68 11.21 -3.26
CA GLY A 105 -16.07 11.63 -3.32
C GLY A 105 -16.23 12.81 -4.27
N ARG A 106 -16.48 12.55 -5.55
CA ARG A 106 -17.20 13.51 -6.38
C ARG A 106 -18.63 13.56 -5.85
N ARG A 107 -18.94 14.57 -5.04
CA ARG A 107 -20.32 15.03 -4.86
C ARG A 107 -20.88 15.22 -6.27
N ARG A 108 -21.90 14.43 -6.63
CA ARG A 108 -22.73 14.72 -7.79
C ARG A 108 -23.35 16.09 -7.52
N ALA A 109 -22.99 17.08 -8.34
CA ALA A 109 -23.81 18.27 -8.47
C ALA A 109 -25.15 17.81 -9.03
N ASP A 110 -26.17 17.86 -8.18
CA ASP A 110 -27.55 17.65 -8.56
C ASP A 110 -28.01 18.91 -9.30
N THR A 111 -28.10 18.85 -10.63
CA THR A 111 -28.81 19.84 -11.43
C THR A 111 -29.71 19.11 -12.41
N SER A 112 -30.88 18.73 -11.91
CA SER A 112 -32.06 18.58 -12.76
C SER A 112 -32.51 19.98 -13.21
N GLY A 113 -32.63 20.22 -14.52
CA GLY A 113 -33.19 21.49 -15.00
C GLY A 113 -32.81 21.94 -16.41
N SER A 114 -33.46 21.35 -17.41
CA SER A 114 -33.74 21.93 -18.73
C SER A 114 -32.58 22.30 -19.68
N ARG A 115 -32.60 21.67 -20.86
CA ARG A 115 -31.84 22.08 -22.04
C ARG A 115 -32.32 23.45 -22.54
N ARG A 116 -31.42 24.42 -22.67
CA ARG A 116 -31.53 25.49 -23.67
C ARG A 116 -30.17 25.70 -24.32
N ARG A 117 -30.12 25.53 -25.66
CA ARG A 117 -28.94 25.87 -26.48
C ARG A 117 -28.72 27.38 -26.48
N PRO A 118 -27.50 27.90 -26.29
CA PRO A 118 -27.20 29.28 -26.62
C PRO A 118 -27.04 29.46 -28.15
N PRO A 119 -27.38 30.63 -28.71
CA PRO A 119 -27.25 30.90 -30.14
C PRO A 119 -25.78 31.07 -30.54
N ALA A 120 -25.46 30.67 -31.78
CA ALA A 120 -24.14 30.83 -32.38
C ALA A 120 -23.76 32.31 -32.48
N ARG A 121 -22.55 32.67 -32.03
CA ARG A 121 -21.95 33.99 -32.26
C ARG A 121 -21.21 33.99 -33.61
N PRO A 122 -21.24 35.10 -34.37
CA PRO A 122 -20.60 35.18 -35.68
C PRO A 122 -19.09 35.36 -35.54
N LYS A 123 -18.37 34.83 -36.53
CA LYS A 123 -16.92 34.95 -36.68
C LYS A 123 -16.55 36.39 -37.08
N THR A 124 -15.56 36.94 -36.38
CA THR A 124 -14.64 37.98 -36.86
C THR A 124 -13.27 37.63 -36.32
#